data_AF-A0A0Q4VE56-F1
#
_entry.id   AF-A0A0Q4VE56-F1
#
_cell.length_a   1.000
_cell.length_b   1.000
_cell.length_c   1.000
_cell.angle_alpha   90.00
_cell.angle_beta   90.00
_cell.angle_gamma   90.00
#
_symmetry.space_group_name_H-M   'P 1'
#
loop_
_entity.id
_entity.type
_entity.pdbx_description
1 polymer ?
#
loop_
_entity_poly.entity_id
_entity_poly.type
_entity_poly.pdbx_seq_one_letter_code
_entity_poly.pdbx_strand_id
1 'polypeptide(L)'
;MLLGLFARPTTALTAVVVAVLVVLGLTVPATEGAFVAKVANSQNTMSTATSFNPGTLPYRSNFAGSDAGWTTYGGSWQTSTVSGFGMYADSAGGNGGNKSITGSTGWTDYTVQTDVKIDAGSQAGLVFRVTNPSIGTDAFTGYYAAVNTANELFLGKMDGSGGYTQLQSTPIASSIALNTWYHIVVQAVGCTFTVSQTTTGANTWTAFTYTDTGCTQTAGAIGVRDQGSKASWRFLTATAGGTTSTSVSPLNVAIRGGSFPNATAYGGTYTFDQQAETISNTAGGSGDKYVENTSWGDMTLTGDARFDGTLDNRDIGFIVRVSNPTRGTDSLTAFYVGLGKTGLILGAQNNGYSGRGPTPLGRTVTQGEWWHLTVEVVGCKVTATASPSLGGPAVQNSFDYGAGCPQSAGSIGIRTLGATASWRNIAVTPR
;
A
#
# COMPACT_ATOMS: atom_id res chain seq x y z
N MET A 1 -55.50 5.04 -71.57
CA MET A 1 -55.33 3.70 -72.17
C MET A 1 -55.14 2.72 -71.01
N LEU A 2 -56.18 2.48 -70.22
CA LEU A 2 -57.16 1.39 -70.31
C LEU A 2 -56.53 -0.01 -70.50
N LEU A 3 -56.58 -0.83 -69.44
CA LEU A 3 -57.06 -2.22 -69.30
C LEU A 3 -56.42 -2.77 -68.00
N GLY A 4 -57.09 -3.25 -66.95
CA GLY A 4 -58.44 -3.79 -66.79
C GLY A 4 -58.39 -5.32 -66.75
N LEU A 5 -58.43 -5.95 -65.56
CA LEU A 5 -59.47 -6.93 -65.16
C LEU A 5 -59.19 -7.59 -63.79
N PHE A 6 -60.27 -7.73 -63.02
CA PHE A 6 -60.44 -8.50 -61.79
C PHE A 6 -60.51 -10.02 -62.06
N ALA A 7 -60.04 -10.83 -61.10
CA ALA A 7 -60.68 -12.10 -60.70
C ALA A 7 -60.28 -12.48 -59.25
N ARG A 8 -61.28 -12.83 -58.43
CA ARG A 8 -61.17 -13.36 -57.05
C ARG A 8 -61.10 -14.94 -57.07
N PRO A 9 -61.35 -15.69 -55.97
CA PRO A 9 -60.34 -16.27 -55.07
C PRO A 9 -60.49 -17.80 -54.88
N THR A 10 -59.50 -18.47 -54.29
CA THR A 10 -59.55 -19.79 -53.56
C THR A 10 -58.10 -20.28 -53.45
N THR A 11 -57.54 -20.83 -52.39
CA THR A 11 -57.94 -21.40 -51.09
C THR A 11 -56.62 -21.64 -50.35
N ALA A 12 -56.50 -21.31 -49.07
CA ALA A 12 -55.57 -22.04 -48.18
C ALA A 12 -55.96 -21.82 -46.72
N LEU A 13 -56.09 -22.95 -46.02
CA LEU A 13 -56.52 -23.15 -44.66
C LEU A 13 -55.80 -22.24 -43.65
N THR A 14 -56.60 -21.69 -42.74
CA THR A 14 -56.17 -21.09 -41.48
C THR A 14 -55.86 -22.21 -40.49
N ALA A 15 -54.59 -22.40 -40.13
CA ALA A 15 -54.22 -23.17 -38.94
C ALA A 15 -54.08 -22.19 -37.76
N VAL A 16 -55.07 -22.20 -36.88
CA VAL A 16 -55.02 -21.51 -35.59
C VAL A 16 -54.17 -22.37 -34.65
N VAL A 17 -52.94 -21.93 -34.37
CA VAL A 17 -52.12 -22.50 -33.30
C VAL A 17 -52.33 -21.63 -32.06
N VAL A 18 -53.05 -22.17 -31.08
CA VAL A 18 -53.12 -21.64 -29.73
C VAL A 18 -51.78 -21.98 -29.05
N ALA A 19 -50.89 -21.00 -28.93
CA ALA A 19 -49.68 -21.13 -28.13
C ALA A 19 -50.04 -20.89 -26.65
N VAL A 20 -50.04 -21.98 -25.88
CA VAL A 20 -50.14 -21.96 -24.42
C VAL A 20 -48.90 -21.28 -23.85
N LEU A 21 -49.07 -20.19 -23.09
CA LEU A 21 -48.00 -19.62 -22.28
C LEU A 21 -47.67 -20.59 -21.14
N VAL A 22 -46.51 -21.24 -21.23
CA VAL A 22 -45.86 -21.88 -20.07
C VAL A 22 -44.74 -20.94 -19.64
N VAL A 23 -44.93 -20.25 -18.51
CA VAL A 23 -43.85 -19.53 -17.82
C VAL A 23 -43.00 -20.57 -17.10
N LEU A 24 -41.99 -21.09 -17.79
CA LEU A 24 -40.89 -21.81 -17.16
C LEU A 24 -39.90 -20.77 -16.64
N GLY A 25 -39.78 -20.66 -15.33
CA GLY A 25 -38.72 -19.89 -14.68
C GLY A 25 -37.36 -20.43 -15.09
N LEU A 26 -36.71 -19.77 -16.04
CA LEU A 26 -35.28 -19.99 -16.30
C LEU A 26 -34.49 -19.27 -15.21
N THR A 27 -34.14 -20.01 -14.17
CA THR A 27 -32.98 -19.67 -13.35
C THR A 27 -31.74 -19.82 -14.23
N VAL A 28 -31.09 -18.71 -14.57
CA VAL A 28 -29.77 -18.74 -15.20
C VAL A 28 -28.78 -19.18 -14.12
N PRO A 29 -28.11 -20.34 -14.21
CA PRO A 29 -27.06 -20.65 -13.25
C PRO A 29 -25.93 -19.65 -13.47
N ALA A 30 -25.55 -18.94 -12.40
CA ALA A 30 -24.31 -18.19 -12.37
C ALA A 30 -23.18 -19.18 -12.65
N THR A 31 -22.50 -19.05 -13.79
CA THR A 31 -21.25 -19.75 -14.03
C THR A 31 -20.18 -19.08 -13.19
N GLU A 32 -20.12 -19.42 -11.90
CA GLU A 32 -18.88 -19.38 -11.14
C GLU A 32 -17.94 -20.42 -11.75
N GLY A 33 -17.21 -19.99 -12.78
CA GLY A 33 -16.07 -20.73 -13.29
C GLY A 33 -14.96 -20.69 -12.25
N ALA A 34 -15.03 -21.57 -11.24
CA ALA A 34 -13.90 -21.86 -10.38
C ALA A 34 -12.78 -22.44 -11.25
N PHE A 35 -11.80 -21.60 -11.59
CA PHE A 35 -10.60 -22.06 -12.27
C PHE A 35 -9.75 -22.82 -11.24
N VAL A 36 -9.88 -24.15 -11.19
CA VAL A 36 -8.94 -25.00 -10.44
C VAL A 36 -7.65 -25.09 -11.26
N ALA A 37 -6.72 -24.18 -10.98
CA ALA A 37 -5.35 -24.35 -11.45
C ALA A 37 -4.76 -25.59 -10.76
N LYS A 38 -4.48 -26.65 -11.54
CA LYS A 38 -3.68 -27.78 -11.05
C LYS A 38 -2.30 -27.25 -10.65
N VAL A 39 -2.04 -27.26 -9.35
CA VAL A 39 -0.75 -26.88 -8.76
C VAL A 39 0.27 -27.95 -9.14
N ALA A 40 1.21 -27.61 -10.03
CA ALA A 40 2.31 -28.49 -10.40
C ALA A 40 3.51 -28.43 -9.42
N ASN A 41 3.44 -27.62 -8.37
CA ASN A 41 4.47 -27.55 -7.32
C ASN A 41 3.92 -26.82 -6.08
N SER A 42 4.14 -27.35 -4.88
CA SER A 42 3.68 -26.84 -3.58
C SER A 42 4.35 -25.52 -3.11
N GLN A 43 4.86 -24.72 -4.05
CA GLN A 43 5.64 -23.50 -3.78
C GLN A 43 4.87 -22.20 -4.12
N ASN A 44 3.57 -22.27 -4.43
CA ASN A 44 2.76 -21.10 -4.79
C ASN A 44 1.44 -21.08 -4.01
N THR A 45 1.10 -19.92 -3.45
CA THR A 45 -0.21 -19.63 -2.85
C THR A 45 -0.80 -18.41 -3.53
N MET A 46 -1.97 -18.57 -4.16
CA MET A 46 -2.76 -17.45 -4.69
C MET A 46 -4.02 -17.29 -3.85
N SER A 47 -4.41 -16.04 -3.59
CA SER A 47 -5.70 -15.74 -2.97
C SER A 47 -6.30 -14.47 -3.55
N THR A 48 -7.61 -14.49 -3.76
CA THR A 48 -8.44 -13.30 -4.05
C THR A 48 -9.14 -12.93 -2.75
N ALA A 49 -8.75 -11.81 -2.14
CA ALA A 49 -9.44 -11.32 -0.96
C ALA A 49 -10.62 -10.43 -1.39
N THR A 50 -11.83 -10.78 -0.97
CA THR A 50 -12.97 -9.86 -0.96
C THR A 50 -12.57 -8.68 -0.07
N SER A 51 -12.38 -7.48 -0.65
CA SER A 51 -12.15 -6.19 0.03
C SER A 51 -11.27 -6.27 1.30
N PHE A 52 -9.99 -5.85 1.24
CA PHE A 52 -9.04 -5.78 2.38
C PHE A 52 -9.72 -5.94 3.75
N ASN A 53 -9.77 -7.19 4.22
CA ASN A 53 -10.29 -7.47 5.55
C ASN A 53 -9.33 -6.76 6.52
N PRO A 54 -9.80 -5.84 7.40
CA PRO A 54 -8.94 -5.23 8.40
C PRO A 54 -8.25 -6.29 9.29
N GLY A 55 -8.66 -7.56 9.23
CA GLY A 55 -7.98 -8.67 9.87
C GLY A 55 -6.70 -9.20 9.21
N THR A 56 -6.34 -8.79 7.99
CA THR A 56 -5.22 -9.40 7.23
C THR A 56 -4.14 -8.41 6.83
N LEU A 57 -2.88 -8.86 6.82
CA LEU A 57 -1.73 -8.12 6.30
C LEU A 57 -1.36 -8.61 4.88
N PRO A 58 -0.82 -7.74 4.00
CA PRO A 58 -0.63 -6.31 4.21
C PRO A 58 -1.96 -5.54 4.23
N TYR A 59 -2.02 -4.52 5.10
CA TYR A 59 -3.15 -3.63 5.26
C TYR A 59 -2.77 -2.21 4.85
N ARG A 60 -3.75 -1.45 4.34
CA ARG A 60 -3.59 -0.03 4.05
C ARG A 60 -4.91 0.70 4.29
N SER A 61 -4.80 1.96 4.70
CA SER A 61 -5.91 2.89 4.67
C SER A 61 -5.60 4.02 3.70
N ASN A 62 -6.49 4.23 2.73
CA ASN A 62 -6.31 5.27 1.72
C ASN A 62 -6.94 6.61 2.10
N PHE A 63 -7.86 6.61 3.08
CA PHE A 63 -8.64 7.77 3.54
C PHE A 63 -9.33 8.58 2.42
N ALA A 64 -9.52 7.98 1.25
CA ALA A 64 -10.07 8.64 0.08
C ALA A 64 -11.61 8.64 0.17
N GLY A 65 -12.14 9.54 1.01
CA GLY A 65 -13.58 9.75 1.19
C GLY A 65 -14.31 8.71 2.06
N SER A 66 -13.57 7.83 2.74
CA SER A 66 -14.10 6.84 3.67
C SER A 66 -13.08 6.43 4.71
N ASP A 67 -13.53 6.21 5.95
CA ASP A 67 -12.81 5.64 7.08
C ASP A 67 -13.34 4.22 7.41
N ALA A 68 -13.89 3.52 6.42
CA ALA A 68 -14.40 2.16 6.59
C ALA A 68 -13.36 1.24 7.27
N GLY A 69 -13.80 0.53 8.32
CA GLY A 69 -12.94 -0.34 9.12
C GLY A 69 -12.20 0.37 10.27
N TRP A 70 -12.43 1.67 10.48
CA TRP A 70 -11.93 2.42 11.62
C TRP A 70 -13.01 2.59 12.69
N THR A 71 -12.59 2.66 13.95
CA THR A 71 -13.46 2.96 15.10
C THR A 71 -12.83 4.06 15.92
N THR A 72 -13.59 5.14 16.14
CA THR A 72 -13.12 6.33 16.86
C THR A 72 -13.45 6.26 18.34
N TYR A 73 -12.56 6.81 19.16
CA TYR A 73 -12.69 6.91 20.61
C TYR A 73 -12.33 8.34 21.02
N GLY A 74 -13.36 9.19 21.11
CA GLY A 74 -13.21 10.64 21.26
C GLY A 74 -12.91 11.32 19.92
N GLY A 75 -12.75 12.65 19.96
CA GLY A 75 -12.41 13.47 18.80
C GLY A 75 -13.56 13.76 17.83
N SER A 76 -13.24 14.52 16.79
CA SER A 76 -14.09 14.88 15.66
C SER A 76 -13.36 14.55 14.36
N TRP A 77 -13.56 13.31 13.90
CA TRP A 77 -12.81 12.70 12.81
C TRP A 77 -13.46 12.91 11.45
N GLN A 78 -12.65 13.24 10.44
CA GLN A 78 -13.12 13.47 9.08
C GLN A 78 -12.11 12.98 8.04
N THR A 79 -12.61 12.40 6.95
CA THR A 79 -11.80 12.14 5.76
C THR A 79 -11.93 13.27 4.75
N SER A 80 -10.84 13.58 4.05
CA SER A 80 -10.82 14.53 2.93
C SER A 80 -9.91 14.02 1.81
N THR A 81 -10.00 14.61 0.62
CA THR A 81 -9.05 14.36 -0.47
C THR A 81 -8.41 15.67 -0.90
N VAL A 82 -7.08 15.74 -0.83
CA VAL A 82 -6.28 16.92 -1.17
C VAL A 82 -5.23 16.51 -2.20
N SER A 83 -5.18 17.20 -3.34
CA SER A 83 -4.25 16.87 -4.45
C SER A 83 -4.27 15.39 -4.87
N GLY A 84 -5.45 14.74 -4.79
CA GLY A 84 -5.62 13.33 -5.14
C GLY A 84 -5.10 12.34 -4.07
N PHE A 85 -4.85 12.80 -2.85
CA PHE A 85 -4.49 12.01 -1.68
C PHE A 85 -5.61 12.03 -0.65
N GLY A 86 -6.01 10.86 -0.17
CA GLY A 86 -6.90 10.78 0.98
C GLY A 86 -6.17 11.13 2.27
N MET A 87 -6.88 11.78 3.17
CA MET A 87 -6.40 12.29 4.44
C MET A 87 -7.45 12.06 5.51
N TYR A 88 -7.02 11.73 6.72
CA TYR A 88 -7.89 11.53 7.87
C TYR A 88 -7.44 12.46 9.00
N ALA A 89 -8.34 13.22 9.58
CA ALA A 89 -8.00 14.28 10.52
C ALA A 89 -8.91 14.27 11.74
N ASP A 90 -8.32 14.53 12.92
CA ASP A 90 -9.08 14.97 14.10
C ASP A 90 -9.03 16.48 14.22
N SER A 91 -10.21 17.09 14.23
CA SER A 91 -10.40 18.54 14.32
C SER A 91 -10.80 19.03 15.72
N ALA A 92 -11.14 18.12 16.64
CA ALA A 92 -11.54 18.46 18.00
C ALA A 92 -10.33 18.88 18.84
N GLY A 93 -9.30 18.04 18.83
CA GLY A 93 -8.14 18.11 19.72
C GLY A 93 -8.50 18.09 21.20
N GLY A 94 -7.71 18.81 22.01
CA GLY A 94 -7.83 18.83 23.47
C GLY A 94 -7.12 17.66 24.15
N ASN A 95 -7.38 17.47 25.45
CA ASN A 95 -6.59 16.54 26.29
C ASN A 95 -7.22 15.14 26.42
N GLY A 96 -8.27 14.85 25.65
CA GLY A 96 -9.00 13.58 25.69
C GLY A 96 -8.23 12.38 25.12
N GLY A 97 -7.05 12.61 24.52
CA GLY A 97 -6.23 11.57 23.90
C GLY A 97 -6.99 10.85 22.79
N ASN A 98 -7.55 11.64 21.86
CA ASN A 98 -8.44 11.15 20.82
C ASN A 98 -7.68 10.12 19.98
N LYS A 99 -8.35 9.01 19.66
CA LYS A 99 -7.75 7.91 18.93
C LYS A 99 -8.75 7.28 17.98
N SER A 100 -8.23 6.75 16.87
CA SER A 100 -8.99 5.95 15.93
C SER A 100 -8.24 4.66 15.65
N ILE A 101 -8.92 3.52 15.79
CA ILE A 101 -8.31 2.18 15.78
C ILE A 101 -8.84 1.38 14.60
N THR A 102 -7.97 0.57 14.00
CA THR A 102 -8.30 -0.38 12.94
C THR A 102 -7.39 -1.61 13.02
N GLY A 103 -7.58 -2.57 12.14
CA GLY A 103 -6.76 -3.77 12.09
C GLY A 103 -7.32 -4.90 12.96
N SER A 104 -6.47 -5.86 13.31
CA SER A 104 -6.82 -7.00 14.16
C SER A 104 -6.01 -7.02 15.44
N THR A 105 -6.67 -7.38 16.55
CA THR A 105 -6.01 -7.63 17.83
C THR A 105 -5.11 -8.86 17.82
N GLY A 106 -5.21 -9.72 16.79
CA GLY A 106 -4.36 -10.88 16.61
C GLY A 106 -3.06 -10.61 15.85
N TRP A 107 -2.81 -9.38 15.39
CA TRP A 107 -1.55 -9.05 14.72
C TRP A 107 -0.39 -9.06 15.72
N THR A 108 0.57 -9.94 15.46
CA THR A 108 1.79 -10.06 16.25
C THR A 108 2.88 -9.19 15.63
N ASP A 109 3.84 -9.74 14.92
CA ASP A 109 4.96 -8.94 14.44
C ASP A 109 4.59 -8.20 13.16
N TYR A 110 4.70 -6.87 13.17
CA TYR A 110 4.33 -6.03 12.05
C TYR A 110 5.08 -4.69 12.04
N THR A 111 5.13 -4.10 10.85
CA THR A 111 5.61 -2.74 10.61
C THR A 111 4.41 -1.89 10.21
N VAL A 112 4.16 -0.81 10.96
CA VAL A 112 3.14 0.20 10.65
C VAL A 112 3.84 1.53 10.35
N GLN A 113 3.40 2.22 9.31
CA GLN A 113 3.93 3.52 8.92
C GLN A 113 2.82 4.44 8.45
N THR A 114 3.03 5.75 8.60
CA THR A 114 2.12 6.80 8.14
C THR A 114 2.87 8.12 8.01
N ASP A 115 2.36 9.02 7.17
CA ASP A 115 2.62 10.44 7.33
C ASP A 115 1.65 10.99 8.39
N VAL A 116 2.15 11.81 9.31
CA VAL A 116 1.41 12.53 10.35
C VAL A 116 1.74 14.02 10.30
N LYS A 117 0.77 14.87 10.61
CA LYS A 117 0.91 16.32 10.68
C LYS A 117 0.18 16.83 11.90
N ILE A 118 0.86 17.61 12.73
CA ILE A 118 0.24 18.35 13.84
C ILE A 118 -0.31 19.64 13.24
N ASP A 119 -1.63 19.77 13.16
CA ASP A 119 -2.31 20.97 12.65
C ASP A 119 -2.29 22.10 13.70
N ALA A 120 -2.45 21.74 14.97
CA ALA A 120 -2.33 22.62 16.13
C ALA A 120 -2.02 21.79 17.39
N GLY A 121 -1.35 22.36 18.39
CA GLY A 121 -1.12 21.70 19.68
C GLY A 121 0.27 21.10 19.84
N SER A 122 0.36 19.91 20.46
CA SER A 122 1.61 19.37 21.01
C SER A 122 2.12 18.08 20.38
N GLN A 123 1.33 17.02 20.30
CA GLN A 123 1.76 15.69 19.87
C GLN A 123 0.73 14.92 19.02
N ALA A 124 1.23 14.16 18.06
CA ALA A 124 0.46 13.23 17.23
C ALA A 124 1.33 12.07 16.73
N GLY A 125 0.73 10.91 16.53
CA GLY A 125 1.44 9.74 16.01
C GLY A 125 0.58 8.50 15.84
N LEU A 126 1.20 7.35 16.07
CA LEU A 126 0.65 6.01 15.88
C LEU A 126 0.46 5.32 17.22
N VAL A 127 -0.66 4.61 17.36
CA VAL A 127 -0.83 3.61 18.43
C VAL A 127 -0.74 2.21 17.86
N PHE A 128 -0.16 1.30 18.64
CA PHE A 128 0.11 -0.07 18.20
C PHE A 128 0.05 -1.03 19.40
N ARG A 129 -0.12 -2.33 19.11
CA ARG A 129 -0.51 -3.39 20.07
C ARG A 129 -1.78 -3.04 20.85
N VAL A 130 -2.69 -2.32 20.21
CA VAL A 130 -3.89 -1.79 20.87
C VAL A 130 -4.85 -2.92 21.18
N THR A 131 -5.27 -2.98 22.44
CA THR A 131 -6.36 -3.80 22.94
C THR A 131 -7.23 -2.99 23.90
N ASN A 132 -8.51 -3.34 23.99
CA ASN A 132 -9.49 -2.69 24.86
C ASN A 132 -9.52 -1.14 24.76
N PRO A 133 -9.54 -0.54 23.55
CA PRO A 133 -9.64 0.90 23.42
C PRO A 133 -10.99 1.40 23.96
N SER A 134 -10.95 2.55 24.63
CA SER A 134 -12.13 3.25 25.12
C SER A 134 -11.89 4.77 25.09
N ILE A 135 -12.93 5.55 25.36
CA ILE A 135 -12.84 7.01 25.42
C ILE A 135 -12.11 7.43 26.70
N GLY A 136 -11.10 8.30 26.56
CA GLY A 136 -10.27 8.80 27.67
C GLY A 136 -8.79 8.87 27.26
N THR A 137 -7.99 9.70 27.94
CA THR A 137 -6.65 10.10 27.49
C THR A 137 -5.74 8.91 27.16
N ASP A 138 -5.50 8.03 28.13
CA ASP A 138 -4.66 6.83 28.01
C ASP A 138 -5.49 5.54 28.14
N ALA A 139 -6.76 5.62 27.72
CA ALA A 139 -7.76 4.58 27.94
C ALA A 139 -7.70 3.46 26.87
N PHE A 140 -6.55 2.78 26.78
CA PHE A 140 -6.34 1.56 25.99
C PHE A 140 -5.10 0.82 26.52
N THR A 141 -5.00 -0.48 26.31
CA THR A 141 -3.75 -1.21 26.57
C THR A 141 -2.94 -1.27 25.28
N GLY A 142 -1.70 -0.81 25.30
CA GLY A 142 -0.82 -0.81 24.12
C GLY A 142 0.28 0.24 24.21
N TYR A 143 0.74 0.70 23.05
CA TYR A 143 1.83 1.65 22.94
C TYR A 143 1.47 2.83 22.03
N TYR A 144 2.15 3.95 22.24
CA TYR A 144 2.03 5.17 21.46
C TYR A 144 3.42 5.65 21.05
N ALA A 145 3.66 5.76 19.74
CA ALA A 145 4.87 6.33 19.18
C ALA A 145 4.51 7.62 18.43
N ALA A 146 5.15 8.74 18.79
CA ALA A 146 4.75 10.03 18.28
C ALA A 146 5.88 11.05 18.26
N VAL A 147 5.63 12.11 17.49
CA VAL A 147 6.43 13.34 17.52
C VAL A 147 5.71 14.40 18.34
N ASN A 148 6.46 15.32 18.94
CA ASN A 148 5.90 16.45 19.66
C ASN A 148 6.58 17.79 19.29
N THR A 149 5.91 18.91 19.59
CA THR A 149 6.43 20.27 19.37
C THR A 149 7.55 20.69 20.32
N ALA A 150 7.90 19.83 21.28
CA ALA A 150 9.16 19.92 22.04
C ALA A 150 10.35 19.29 21.29
N ASN A 151 10.14 18.89 20.04
CA ASN A 151 11.13 18.28 19.14
C ASN A 151 11.62 16.91 19.61
N GLU A 152 10.71 16.07 20.10
CA GLU A 152 11.03 14.70 20.51
C GLU A 152 10.30 13.68 19.66
N LEU A 153 10.99 12.58 19.35
CA LEU A 153 10.39 11.31 18.97
C LEU A 153 10.35 10.45 20.23
N PHE A 154 9.18 9.97 20.62
CA PHE A 154 9.05 9.21 21.86
C PHE A 154 8.15 8.00 21.73
N LEU A 155 8.29 7.10 22.72
CA LEU A 155 7.50 5.90 22.90
C LEU A 155 6.93 5.90 24.32
N GLY A 156 5.61 5.79 24.43
CA GLY A 156 4.89 5.59 25.68
C GLY A 156 4.10 4.28 25.69
N LYS A 157 3.83 3.77 26.89
CA LYS A 157 2.99 2.59 27.17
C LYS A 157 1.73 3.01 27.91
N MET A 158 0.59 2.44 27.50
CA MET A 158 -0.70 2.62 28.14
C MET A 158 -1.14 1.28 28.74
N ASP A 159 -1.57 1.30 30.01
CA ASP A 159 -1.95 0.08 30.73
C ASP A 159 -3.43 -0.30 30.58
N GLY A 160 -4.26 0.56 30.00
CA GLY A 160 -5.70 0.35 29.82
C GLY A 160 -6.57 0.86 30.97
N SER A 161 -5.97 1.27 32.08
CA SER A 161 -6.64 1.88 33.25
C SER A 161 -6.43 3.40 33.35
N GLY A 162 -5.93 4.01 32.26
CA GLY A 162 -5.59 5.43 32.22
C GLY A 162 -4.16 5.74 32.68
N GLY A 163 -3.33 4.73 32.92
CA GLY A 163 -1.91 4.91 33.23
C GLY A 163 -1.06 5.09 31.97
N TYR A 164 -0.12 6.04 32.06
CA TYR A 164 0.89 6.33 31.05
C TYR A 164 2.29 6.09 31.62
N THR A 165 3.15 5.42 30.86
CA THR A 165 4.59 5.32 31.17
C THR A 165 5.41 5.71 29.96
N GLN A 166 6.26 6.74 30.10
CA GLN A 166 7.28 7.05 29.10
C GLN A 166 8.33 5.94 29.09
N LEU A 167 8.52 5.29 27.94
CA LEU A 167 9.51 4.22 27.78
C LEU A 167 10.82 4.76 27.21
N GLN A 168 10.74 5.60 26.19
CA GLN A 168 11.92 6.17 25.52
C GLN A 168 11.59 7.53 24.89
N SER A 169 12.58 8.42 24.84
CA SER A 169 12.54 9.68 24.07
C SER A 169 13.87 9.90 23.38
N THR A 170 13.86 10.50 22.19
CA THR A 170 15.06 10.92 21.47
C THR A 170 14.82 12.28 20.83
N PRO A 171 15.73 13.26 21.02
CA PRO A 171 15.61 14.56 20.39
C PRO A 171 15.66 14.46 18.86
N ILE A 172 14.79 15.21 18.21
CA ILE A 172 14.76 15.40 16.76
C ILE A 172 15.55 16.66 16.46
N ALA A 173 16.63 16.50 15.68
CA ALA A 173 17.54 17.62 15.38
C ALA A 173 16.87 18.72 14.56
N SER A 174 15.93 18.35 13.67
CA SER A 174 15.07 19.29 12.96
C SER A 174 13.84 19.63 13.80
N SER A 175 13.46 20.90 13.88
CA SER A 175 12.26 21.29 14.62
C SER A 175 10.99 20.62 14.10
N ILE A 176 10.11 20.23 15.02
CA ILE A 176 8.74 19.82 14.74
C ILE A 176 7.88 21.08 14.64
N ALA A 177 7.51 21.42 13.41
CA ALA A 177 6.67 22.56 13.07
C ALA A 177 5.23 22.11 12.83
N LEU A 178 4.29 22.96 13.22
CA LEU A 178 2.89 22.79 12.84
C LEU A 178 2.74 22.79 11.32
N ASN A 179 1.70 22.10 10.83
CA ASN A 179 1.36 22.01 9.41
C ASN A 179 2.45 21.40 8.53
N THR A 180 3.42 20.68 9.13
CA THR A 180 4.47 19.94 8.43
C THR A 180 4.21 18.44 8.54
N TRP A 181 4.29 17.74 7.40
CA TRP A 181 4.17 16.28 7.35
C TRP A 181 5.49 15.62 7.80
N TYR A 182 5.35 14.68 8.72
CA TYR A 182 6.39 13.82 9.25
C TYR A 182 6.04 12.37 8.95
N HIS A 183 6.98 11.60 8.46
CA HIS A 183 6.80 10.17 8.22
C HIS A 183 7.27 9.40 9.45
N ILE A 184 6.39 8.64 10.09
CA ILE A 184 6.69 7.80 11.25
C ILE A 184 6.58 6.34 10.86
N VAL A 185 7.56 5.54 11.30
CA VAL A 185 7.57 4.08 11.17
C VAL A 185 7.73 3.45 12.55
N VAL A 186 6.90 2.45 12.84
CA VAL A 186 7.01 1.58 14.01
C VAL A 186 7.12 0.14 13.54
N GLN A 187 8.20 -0.53 13.94
CA GLN A 187 8.43 -1.95 13.70
C GLN A 187 8.35 -2.67 15.04
N ALA A 188 7.28 -3.44 15.23
CA ALA A 188 7.02 -4.14 16.48
C ALA A 188 7.29 -5.63 16.33
N VAL A 189 8.34 -6.12 16.99
CA VAL A 189 8.78 -7.53 16.94
C VAL A 189 8.92 -8.06 18.36
N GLY A 190 8.00 -8.95 18.75
CA GLY A 190 7.85 -9.33 20.15
C GLY A 190 7.66 -8.11 21.06
N CYS A 191 8.52 -7.97 22.07
CA CYS A 191 8.58 -6.82 22.98
C CYS A 191 9.60 -5.75 22.57
N THR A 192 10.22 -5.88 21.40
CA THR A 192 11.21 -4.94 20.89
C THR A 192 10.59 -4.08 19.81
N PHE A 193 10.73 -2.76 19.96
CA PHE A 193 10.13 -1.77 19.08
C PHE A 193 11.22 -0.89 18.49
N THR A 194 11.31 -0.86 17.18
CA THR A 194 12.12 0.12 16.46
C THR A 194 11.21 1.22 15.96
N VAL A 195 11.45 2.45 16.42
CA VAL A 195 10.64 3.63 16.11
C VAL A 195 11.54 4.61 15.39
N SER A 196 11.06 5.15 14.27
CA SER A 196 11.79 6.14 13.49
C SER A 196 10.88 7.20 12.91
N GLN A 197 11.43 8.38 12.69
CA GLN A 197 10.74 9.47 12.01
C GLN A 197 11.68 10.28 11.12
N THR A 198 11.13 10.86 10.06
CA THR A 198 11.77 11.92 9.30
C THR A 198 10.75 12.94 8.81
N THR A 199 11.15 14.19 8.59
CA THR A 199 10.34 15.12 7.78
C THR A 199 10.12 14.48 6.41
N THR A 200 8.87 14.38 5.97
CA THR A 200 8.47 13.69 4.73
C THR A 200 9.35 14.15 3.54
N GLY A 201 10.09 13.20 2.93
CA GLY A 201 11.03 13.42 1.83
C GLY A 201 12.47 13.80 2.20
N ALA A 202 12.76 14.20 3.44
CA ALA A 202 14.10 14.61 3.85
C ALA A 202 15.07 13.43 4.02
N ASN A 203 14.55 12.28 4.49
CA ASN A 203 15.33 11.06 4.75
C ASN A 203 16.52 11.25 5.71
N THR A 204 16.47 12.28 6.54
CA THR A 204 17.31 12.44 7.73
C THR A 204 16.54 11.89 8.92
N TRP A 205 16.88 10.66 9.34
CA TRP A 205 16.08 9.90 10.30
C TRP A 205 16.52 10.12 11.74
N THR A 206 15.56 10.34 12.62
CA THR A 206 15.69 10.15 14.07
C THR A 206 15.08 8.80 14.40
N ALA A 207 15.80 7.93 15.09
CA ALA A 207 15.32 6.58 15.40
C ALA A 207 15.90 6.03 16.70
N PHE A 208 15.20 5.08 17.30
CA PHE A 208 15.70 4.26 18.40
C PHE A 208 15.09 2.85 18.36
N THR A 209 15.75 1.92 19.05
CA THR A 209 15.17 0.62 19.43
C THR A 209 14.98 0.57 20.93
N TYR A 210 13.85 0.02 21.39
CA TYR A 210 13.55 -0.18 22.80
C TYR A 210 12.95 -1.57 23.06
N THR A 211 13.41 -2.27 24.10
CA THR A 211 12.83 -3.55 24.55
C THR A 211 12.08 -3.35 25.86
N ASP A 212 10.75 -3.48 25.81
CA ASP A 212 9.88 -3.45 27.00
C ASP A 212 10.03 -4.76 27.79
N THR A 213 10.92 -4.76 28.77
CA THR A 213 11.23 -5.96 29.55
C THR A 213 10.03 -6.39 30.38
N GLY A 214 9.59 -7.63 30.21
CA GLY A 214 8.39 -8.16 30.88
C GLY A 214 7.08 -7.76 30.19
N CYS A 215 7.12 -7.28 28.94
CA CYS A 215 5.90 -7.00 28.20
C CYS A 215 5.04 -8.27 28.04
N THR A 216 3.72 -8.10 28.16
CA THR A 216 2.74 -9.14 27.80
C THR A 216 1.96 -8.80 26.53
N GLN A 217 2.14 -7.58 26.03
CA GLN A 217 1.41 -6.98 24.90
C GLN A 217 2.18 -7.26 23.61
N THR A 218 2.09 -8.51 23.15
CA THR A 218 2.77 -9.05 21.97
C THR A 218 1.83 -9.28 20.79
N ALA A 219 0.59 -8.79 20.89
CA ALA A 219 -0.40 -8.75 19.83
C ALA A 219 -1.29 -7.51 19.99
N GLY A 220 -1.84 -6.99 18.90
CA GLY A 220 -2.87 -5.96 18.99
C GLY A 220 -3.08 -5.19 17.70
N ALA A 221 -4.16 -4.41 17.69
CA ALA A 221 -4.55 -3.55 16.60
C ALA A 221 -3.59 -2.35 16.45
N ILE A 222 -3.78 -1.59 15.38
CA ILE A 222 -3.07 -0.33 15.14
C ILE A 222 -4.05 0.83 15.14
N GLY A 223 -3.53 2.05 15.17
CA GLY A 223 -4.36 3.23 15.03
C GLY A 223 -3.55 4.51 14.99
N VAL A 224 -4.30 5.60 15.00
CA VAL A 224 -3.76 6.96 15.06
C VAL A 224 -4.25 7.63 16.33
N ARG A 225 -3.41 8.49 16.91
CA ARG A 225 -3.72 9.23 18.13
C ARG A 225 -3.09 10.59 18.12
N ASP A 226 -3.82 11.56 18.63
CA ASP A 226 -3.32 12.84 19.11
C ASP A 226 -3.51 12.96 20.63
N GLN A 227 -2.76 13.88 21.23
CA GLN A 227 -3.01 14.32 22.60
C GLN A 227 -2.65 15.80 22.68
N GLY A 228 -3.57 16.62 23.18
CA GLY A 228 -3.38 18.07 23.24
C GLY A 228 -3.33 18.74 21.86
N SER A 229 -3.80 18.07 20.79
CA SER A 229 -3.54 18.50 19.40
C SER A 229 -4.70 18.26 18.46
N LYS A 230 -4.73 19.04 17.38
CA LYS A 230 -5.43 18.66 16.14
C LYS A 230 -4.40 18.06 15.21
N ALA A 231 -4.73 16.97 14.55
CA ALA A 231 -3.76 16.26 13.74
C ALA A 231 -4.39 15.55 12.56
N SER A 232 -3.54 15.25 11.60
CA SER A 232 -3.91 14.65 10.33
C SER A 232 -2.94 13.54 9.94
N TRP A 233 -3.47 12.52 9.27
CA TRP A 233 -2.74 11.34 8.83
C TRP A 233 -3.04 11.03 7.36
N ARG A 234 -2.04 10.49 6.65
CA ARG A 234 -2.17 9.96 5.30
C ARG A 234 -1.19 8.81 5.08
N PHE A 235 -1.48 7.98 4.07
CA PHE A 235 -0.60 6.86 3.65
C PHE A 235 -0.33 5.81 4.73
N LEU A 236 -1.33 5.51 5.56
CA LEU A 236 -1.17 4.49 6.57
C LEU A 236 -1.11 3.10 5.93
N THR A 237 -0.03 2.36 6.22
CA THR A 237 0.14 0.97 5.81
C THR A 237 0.62 0.14 6.99
N ALA A 238 0.26 -1.14 6.99
CA ALA A 238 0.79 -2.14 7.91
C ALA A 238 1.15 -3.41 7.15
N THR A 239 2.32 -3.97 7.45
CA THR A 239 2.86 -5.17 6.77
C THR A 239 3.39 -6.13 7.82
N ALA A 240 3.44 -7.43 7.51
CA ALA A 240 3.92 -8.41 8.47
C ALA A 240 5.42 -8.22 8.75
N GLY A 241 5.86 -8.60 9.96
CA GLY A 241 7.26 -8.53 10.39
C GLY A 241 7.84 -7.12 10.52
N GLY A 242 9.15 -7.06 10.76
CA GLY A 242 9.92 -5.83 10.92
C GLY A 242 11.29 -6.16 11.50
N THR A 243 12.13 -5.15 11.70
CA THR A 243 13.45 -5.32 12.31
C THR A 243 13.48 -4.86 13.77
N THR A 244 14.51 -5.30 14.50
CA THR A 244 14.85 -4.83 15.85
C THR A 244 16.11 -3.96 15.84
N SER A 245 16.51 -3.44 14.67
CA SER A 245 17.75 -2.69 14.47
C SER A 245 17.48 -1.35 13.77
N THR A 246 18.25 -0.33 14.14
CA THR A 246 18.29 0.97 13.42
C THR A 246 19.44 1.06 12.41
N SER A 247 20.10 -0.07 12.09
CA SER A 247 21.28 -0.09 11.21
C SER A 247 20.98 0.28 9.77
N VAL A 248 19.74 0.03 9.32
CA VAL A 248 19.24 0.45 8.01
C VAL A 248 18.06 1.36 8.25
N SER A 249 18.16 2.61 7.82
CA SER A 249 17.04 3.55 7.92
C SER A 249 15.98 3.22 6.87
N PRO A 250 14.69 3.47 7.15
CA PRO A 250 13.67 3.41 6.10
C PRO A 250 13.92 4.47 5.02
N LEU A 251 13.18 4.37 3.92
CA LEU A 251 13.16 5.36 2.84
C LEU A 251 11.73 5.87 2.67
N ASN A 252 11.56 7.19 2.67
CA ASN A 252 10.32 7.85 2.32
C ASN A 252 10.56 8.76 1.11
N VAL A 253 10.03 8.35 -0.04
CA VAL A 253 10.13 9.13 -1.29
C VAL A 253 8.92 10.04 -1.36
N ALA A 254 9.03 11.21 -0.72
CA ALA A 254 8.12 12.30 -0.98
C ALA A 254 8.76 13.25 -1.98
N ILE A 255 8.12 13.43 -3.13
CA ILE A 255 8.61 14.24 -4.26
C ILE A 255 8.57 15.75 -3.96
N ARG A 256 8.61 16.12 -2.68
CA ARG A 256 8.69 17.49 -2.17
C ARG A 256 10.02 18.15 -2.51
N GLY A 257 11.09 17.36 -2.60
CA GLY A 257 12.40 17.82 -3.07
C GLY A 257 12.57 17.81 -4.59
N GLY A 258 11.52 17.51 -5.36
CA GLY A 258 11.59 17.44 -6.83
C GLY A 258 12.56 16.38 -7.36
N SER A 259 12.82 15.32 -6.60
CA SER A 259 13.78 14.28 -6.96
C SER A 259 13.37 12.91 -6.40
N PHE A 260 13.88 11.85 -7.02
CA PHE A 260 14.00 10.53 -6.40
C PHE A 260 15.35 10.53 -5.68
N PRO A 261 15.39 10.50 -4.33
CA PRO A 261 16.64 10.62 -3.58
C PRO A 261 17.69 9.62 -4.06
N ASN A 262 18.96 10.03 -4.14
CA ASN A 262 20.10 9.16 -4.45
C ASN A 262 19.89 8.22 -5.67
N ALA A 263 19.18 8.68 -6.69
CA ALA A 263 18.76 7.84 -7.80
C ALA A 263 19.47 8.15 -9.13
N THR A 264 19.66 7.12 -9.95
CA THR A 264 20.22 7.20 -11.31
C THR A 264 19.25 6.65 -12.34
N ALA A 265 19.02 7.42 -13.42
CA ALA A 265 18.15 7.02 -14.52
C ALA A 265 18.88 6.17 -15.57
N TYR A 266 18.30 5.02 -15.91
CA TYR A 266 18.77 4.09 -16.94
C TYR A 266 17.73 4.03 -18.06
N GLY A 267 17.72 5.07 -18.90
CA GLY A 267 16.67 5.29 -19.91
C GLY A 267 15.57 6.21 -19.40
N GLY A 268 14.59 6.50 -20.25
CA GLY A 268 13.42 7.31 -19.92
C GLY A 268 13.64 8.82 -19.87
N THR A 269 12.54 9.53 -19.64
CA THR A 269 12.52 10.98 -19.36
C THR A 269 11.66 11.19 -18.12
N TYR A 270 12.29 11.56 -17.01
CA TYR A 270 11.63 11.67 -15.71
C TYR A 270 11.30 13.12 -15.37
N THR A 271 10.04 13.36 -15.00
CA THR A 271 9.55 14.65 -14.50
C THR A 271 9.01 14.50 -13.09
N PHE A 272 9.05 15.60 -12.33
CA PHE A 272 8.65 15.62 -10.93
C PHE A 272 7.61 16.70 -10.69
N ASP A 273 6.48 16.33 -10.10
CA ASP A 273 5.47 17.26 -9.63
C ASP A 273 5.50 17.30 -8.10
N GLN A 274 5.91 18.44 -7.54
CA GLN A 274 6.03 18.62 -6.09
C GLN A 274 4.68 18.82 -5.41
N GLN A 275 3.66 19.32 -6.12
CA GLN A 275 2.33 19.56 -5.57
C GLN A 275 1.52 18.26 -5.54
N ALA A 276 1.63 17.47 -6.61
CA ALA A 276 1.01 16.14 -6.71
C ALA A 276 1.90 15.02 -6.14
N GLU A 277 3.08 15.36 -5.59
CA GLU A 277 4.10 14.45 -5.06
C GLU A 277 4.35 13.23 -5.97
N THR A 278 4.52 13.45 -7.27
CA THR A 278 4.55 12.40 -8.31
C THR A 278 5.84 12.43 -9.13
N ILE A 279 6.40 11.25 -9.43
CA ILE A 279 7.42 11.03 -10.46
C ILE A 279 6.72 10.49 -11.69
N SER A 280 7.02 11.00 -12.89
CA SER A 280 6.48 10.47 -14.14
C SER A 280 7.58 10.14 -15.12
N ASN A 281 7.49 9.00 -15.82
CA ASN A 281 8.26 8.72 -17.03
C ASN A 281 7.39 9.04 -18.25
N THR A 282 7.76 10.09 -18.99
CA THR A 282 7.01 10.58 -20.16
C THR A 282 7.48 9.97 -21.48
N ALA A 283 8.59 9.21 -21.48
CA ALA A 283 9.09 8.54 -22.68
C ALA A 283 8.45 7.15 -22.88
N GLY A 284 8.29 6.39 -21.80
CA GLY A 284 7.72 5.05 -21.83
C GLY A 284 8.53 4.04 -22.66
N GLY A 285 9.86 4.13 -22.62
CA GLY A 285 10.79 3.29 -23.36
C GLY A 285 10.74 1.81 -22.98
N SER A 286 11.57 1.01 -23.66
CA SER A 286 11.61 -0.46 -23.50
C SER A 286 12.46 -0.84 -22.29
N GLY A 287 11.90 -0.73 -21.08
CA GLY A 287 12.60 -1.06 -19.83
C GLY A 287 13.34 0.11 -19.20
N ASP A 288 12.80 1.33 -19.30
CA ASP A 288 13.35 2.47 -18.60
C ASP A 288 13.31 2.22 -17.09
N LYS A 289 14.37 2.62 -16.39
CA LYS A 289 14.50 2.42 -14.94
C LYS A 289 14.98 3.69 -14.28
N TYR A 290 14.54 3.90 -13.05
CA TYR A 290 15.11 4.90 -12.16
C TYR A 290 15.40 4.23 -10.83
N VAL A 291 16.68 4.11 -10.49
CA VAL A 291 17.16 3.23 -9.42
C VAL A 291 17.78 4.06 -8.31
N GLU A 292 17.29 3.89 -7.09
CA GLU A 292 17.81 4.48 -5.86
C GLU A 292 18.94 3.62 -5.27
N ASN A 293 20.07 4.26 -4.93
CA ASN A 293 21.34 3.58 -4.70
C ASN A 293 21.59 3.15 -3.23
N THR A 294 20.55 2.88 -2.43
CA THR A 294 20.67 2.24 -1.11
C THR A 294 20.57 0.73 -1.27
N SER A 295 21.43 -0.03 -0.59
CA SER A 295 21.36 -1.49 -0.62
C SER A 295 20.38 -2.03 0.43
N TRP A 296 19.37 -2.77 -0.04
CA TRP A 296 18.31 -3.36 0.78
C TRP A 296 18.42 -4.87 0.80
N GLY A 297 18.46 -5.46 2.00
CA GLY A 297 18.36 -6.90 2.23
C GLY A 297 16.91 -7.37 2.22
N ASP A 298 16.44 -7.92 3.34
CA ASP A 298 15.02 -8.17 3.56
C ASP A 298 14.30 -6.84 3.77
N MET A 299 13.16 -6.65 3.11
CA MET A 299 12.45 -5.37 3.08
C MET A 299 10.98 -5.50 2.71
N THR A 300 10.22 -4.45 3.01
CA THR A 300 8.95 -4.17 2.36
C THR A 300 9.02 -2.84 1.62
N LEU A 301 8.68 -2.83 0.33
CA LEU A 301 8.42 -1.64 -0.46
C LEU A 301 6.91 -1.47 -0.65
N THR A 302 6.40 -0.27 -0.40
CA THR A 302 5.02 0.12 -0.74
C THR A 302 5.03 1.29 -1.70
N GLY A 303 4.10 1.35 -2.64
CA GLY A 303 4.00 2.50 -3.53
C GLY A 303 2.78 2.46 -4.43
N ASP A 304 2.40 3.62 -4.95
CA ASP A 304 1.34 3.74 -5.94
C ASP A 304 1.96 3.88 -7.34
N ALA A 305 1.36 3.22 -8.33
CA ALA A 305 1.71 3.30 -9.75
C ALA A 305 0.46 3.55 -10.60
N ARG A 306 0.62 4.30 -11.69
CA ARG A 306 -0.47 4.64 -12.62
C ARG A 306 0.05 4.63 -14.06
N PHE A 307 -0.73 4.03 -14.95
CA PHE A 307 -0.51 4.19 -16.39
C PHE A 307 -1.00 5.54 -16.87
N ASP A 308 -0.14 6.31 -17.52
CA ASP A 308 -0.48 7.61 -18.10
C ASP A 308 -0.83 7.50 -19.59
N GLY A 309 -0.35 6.45 -20.26
CA GLY A 309 -0.56 6.19 -21.68
C GLY A 309 -1.15 4.81 -21.96
N THR A 310 -0.82 4.25 -23.12
CA THR A 310 -1.36 2.98 -23.62
C THR A 310 -1.03 1.79 -22.71
N LEU A 311 -2.01 0.90 -22.54
CA LEU A 311 -1.96 -0.26 -21.64
C LEU A 311 -1.59 -1.59 -22.33
N ASP A 312 -1.68 -1.67 -23.66
CA ASP A 312 -1.61 -2.94 -24.40
C ASP A 312 -0.18 -3.50 -24.49
N ASN A 313 0.00 -4.73 -23.98
CA ASN A 313 1.30 -5.43 -23.91
C ASN A 313 2.40 -4.65 -23.16
N ARG A 314 1.99 -3.81 -22.20
CA ARG A 314 2.89 -2.95 -21.40
C ARG A 314 2.78 -3.29 -19.91
N ASP A 315 3.84 -2.96 -19.17
CA ASP A 315 3.86 -3.03 -17.72
C ASP A 315 4.58 -1.85 -17.08
N ILE A 316 4.21 -1.57 -15.83
CA ILE A 316 4.83 -0.55 -14.98
C ILE A 316 4.97 -1.14 -13.58
N GLY A 317 5.95 -0.70 -12.80
CA GLY A 317 6.01 -1.16 -11.41
C GLY A 317 7.33 -0.90 -10.74
N PHE A 318 7.70 -1.80 -9.85
CA PHE A 318 8.86 -1.70 -8.99
C PHE A 318 9.86 -2.80 -9.29
N ILE A 319 11.14 -2.42 -9.25
CA ILE A 319 12.27 -3.34 -9.25
C ILE A 319 12.93 -3.27 -7.88
N VAL A 320 13.26 -4.42 -7.30
CA VAL A 320 13.81 -4.51 -5.95
C VAL A 320 14.99 -5.47 -5.90
N ARG A 321 15.92 -5.20 -4.98
CA ARG A 321 17.26 -5.79 -4.97
C ARG A 321 17.92 -5.67 -6.34
N VAL A 322 18.12 -4.45 -6.82
CA VAL A 322 18.70 -4.17 -8.13
C VAL A 322 20.22 -4.20 -8.02
N SER A 323 20.89 -4.88 -8.95
CA SER A 323 22.34 -4.78 -9.17
C SER A 323 22.67 -4.70 -10.66
N ASN A 324 23.81 -4.06 -10.94
CA ASN A 324 24.34 -3.83 -12.29
C ASN A 324 23.32 -3.29 -13.31
N PRO A 325 22.48 -2.28 -12.98
CA PRO A 325 21.55 -1.73 -13.93
C PRO A 325 22.27 -1.04 -15.09
N THR A 326 21.82 -1.32 -16.32
CA THR A 326 22.24 -0.64 -17.55
C THR A 326 21.02 -0.30 -18.40
N ARG A 327 21.21 0.48 -19.48
CA ARG A 327 20.12 0.76 -20.43
C ARG A 327 19.76 -0.49 -21.23
N GLY A 328 18.46 -0.75 -21.43
CA GLY A 328 17.92 -1.91 -22.14
C GLY A 328 16.83 -2.61 -21.33
N THR A 329 16.00 -3.46 -21.94
CA THR A 329 14.75 -3.96 -21.33
C THR A 329 14.92 -4.62 -19.95
N ASP A 330 15.71 -5.68 -19.92
CA ASP A 330 15.97 -6.51 -18.73
C ASP A 330 17.46 -6.52 -18.37
N SER A 331 18.15 -5.44 -18.72
CA SER A 331 19.60 -5.26 -18.50
C SER A 331 19.91 -4.85 -17.06
N LEU A 332 19.62 -5.74 -16.12
CA LEU A 332 19.87 -5.66 -14.68
C LEU A 332 19.74 -7.05 -14.05
N THR A 333 20.15 -7.17 -12.80
CA THR A 333 19.73 -8.28 -11.92
C THR A 333 18.79 -7.74 -10.85
N ALA A 334 17.55 -8.24 -10.76
CA ALA A 334 16.54 -7.74 -9.81
C ALA A 334 15.36 -8.71 -9.63
N PHE A 335 14.51 -8.47 -8.63
CA PHE A 335 13.12 -8.91 -8.68
C PHE A 335 12.26 -7.80 -9.29
N TYR A 336 11.24 -8.19 -10.05
CA TYR A 336 10.28 -7.28 -10.67
C TYR A 336 8.86 -7.59 -10.19
N VAL A 337 8.19 -6.55 -9.70
CA VAL A 337 6.75 -6.55 -9.42
C VAL A 337 6.10 -5.52 -10.33
N GLY A 338 5.33 -6.02 -11.29
CA GLY A 338 4.70 -5.23 -12.33
C GLY A 338 3.17 -5.24 -12.26
N LEU A 339 2.57 -4.17 -12.73
CA LEU A 339 1.16 -4.08 -13.05
C LEU A 339 1.05 -4.07 -14.57
N GLY A 340 0.34 -5.05 -15.12
CA GLY A 340 -0.11 -5.06 -16.51
C GLY A 340 -1.59 -4.70 -16.61
N LYS A 341 -2.11 -4.60 -17.84
CA LYS A 341 -3.51 -4.26 -18.13
C LYS A 341 -4.54 -5.11 -17.37
N THR A 342 -4.28 -6.40 -17.17
CA THR A 342 -5.23 -7.35 -16.57
C THR A 342 -4.64 -8.19 -15.45
N GLY A 343 -3.37 -7.97 -15.09
CA GLY A 343 -2.68 -8.89 -14.22
C GLY A 343 -1.50 -8.31 -13.46
N LEU A 344 -1.28 -8.84 -12.27
CA LEU A 344 -0.10 -8.62 -11.43
C LEU A 344 1.05 -9.54 -11.90
N ILE A 345 2.18 -8.94 -12.22
CA ILE A 345 3.38 -9.60 -12.73
C ILE A 345 4.37 -9.75 -11.59
N LEU A 346 4.90 -10.96 -11.41
CA LEU A 346 5.99 -11.25 -10.49
C LEU A 346 7.05 -12.07 -11.23
N GLY A 347 8.29 -11.59 -11.22
CA GLY A 347 9.42 -12.28 -11.84
C GLY A 347 10.77 -11.83 -11.32
N ALA A 348 11.81 -12.47 -11.83
CA ALA A 348 13.20 -12.11 -11.63
C ALA A 348 13.84 -11.71 -12.96
N GLN A 349 14.81 -10.81 -12.89
CA GLN A 349 15.63 -10.36 -14.00
C GLN A 349 17.08 -10.73 -13.70
N ASN A 350 17.78 -11.28 -14.69
CA ASN A 350 19.22 -11.52 -14.67
C ASN A 350 19.77 -11.40 -16.10
N ASN A 351 19.83 -10.17 -16.61
CA ASN A 351 20.09 -9.89 -18.04
C ASN A 351 19.11 -10.59 -18.99
N GLY A 352 17.86 -10.69 -18.54
CA GLY A 352 16.76 -11.43 -19.16
C GLY A 352 15.67 -11.69 -18.13
N TYR A 353 14.42 -11.79 -18.58
CA TYR A 353 13.28 -11.99 -17.69
C TYR A 353 12.97 -13.48 -17.47
N SER A 354 12.81 -13.85 -16.20
CA SER A 354 12.27 -15.14 -15.77
C SER A 354 11.09 -14.88 -14.86
N GLY A 355 9.89 -15.11 -15.35
CA GLY A 355 8.68 -14.92 -14.55
C GLY A 355 7.57 -15.86 -14.98
N ARG A 356 6.50 -15.87 -14.20
CA ARG A 356 5.29 -16.63 -14.51
C ARG A 356 4.25 -15.68 -15.12
N GLY A 357 3.31 -16.25 -15.86
CA GLY A 357 2.19 -15.49 -16.42
C GLY A 357 1.47 -14.66 -15.35
N PRO A 358 0.87 -13.53 -15.73
CA PRO A 358 0.38 -12.56 -14.76
C PRO A 358 -0.81 -13.12 -13.96
N THR A 359 -0.85 -12.84 -12.67
CA THR A 359 -1.97 -13.20 -11.79
C THR A 359 -3.16 -12.27 -12.11
N PRO A 360 -4.34 -12.79 -12.48
CA PRO A 360 -5.48 -11.95 -12.88
C PRO A 360 -5.90 -10.96 -11.79
N LEU A 361 -6.10 -9.70 -12.16
CA LEU A 361 -6.59 -8.64 -11.25
C LEU A 361 -8.10 -8.72 -10.99
N GLY A 362 -8.81 -9.61 -11.68
CA GLY A 362 -10.28 -9.69 -11.67
C GLY A 362 -10.98 -8.58 -12.48
N ARG A 363 -10.25 -7.55 -12.92
CA ARG A 363 -10.72 -6.52 -13.86
C ARG A 363 -9.56 -5.92 -14.66
N THR A 364 -9.92 -5.20 -15.71
CA THR A 364 -8.97 -4.39 -16.48
C THR A 364 -8.59 -3.13 -15.70
N VAL A 365 -7.31 -2.76 -15.77
CA VAL A 365 -6.78 -1.48 -15.31
C VAL A 365 -7.26 -0.37 -16.25
N THR A 366 -7.81 0.69 -15.69
CA THR A 366 -8.21 1.91 -16.40
C THR A 366 -7.04 2.89 -16.44
N GLN A 367 -6.76 3.47 -17.60
CA GLN A 367 -5.75 4.52 -17.73
C GLN A 367 -6.07 5.69 -16.79
N GLY A 368 -5.04 6.26 -16.15
CA GLY A 368 -5.21 7.35 -15.21
C GLY A 368 -5.66 6.92 -13.80
N GLU A 369 -5.90 5.63 -13.56
CA GLU A 369 -6.20 5.15 -12.21
C GLU A 369 -4.94 4.75 -11.43
N TRP A 370 -4.89 5.10 -10.15
CA TRP A 370 -3.81 4.70 -9.26
C TRP A 370 -4.03 3.30 -8.70
N TRP A 371 -2.97 2.50 -8.71
CA TRP A 371 -2.89 1.19 -8.06
C TRP A 371 -1.79 1.18 -7.01
N HIS A 372 -2.11 0.66 -5.84
CA HIS A 372 -1.16 0.42 -4.77
C HIS A 372 -0.52 -0.95 -4.93
N LEU A 373 0.80 -1.00 -4.85
CA LEU A 373 1.60 -2.22 -4.83
C LEU A 373 2.34 -2.31 -3.49
N THR A 374 2.35 -3.52 -2.92
CA THR A 374 3.21 -3.89 -1.79
C THR A 374 4.12 -5.02 -2.24
N VAL A 375 5.42 -4.87 -2.04
CA VAL A 375 6.46 -5.83 -2.38
C VAL A 375 7.21 -6.21 -1.11
N GLU A 376 6.96 -7.41 -0.61
CA GLU A 376 7.66 -7.98 0.55
C GLU A 376 8.73 -8.95 0.04
N VAL A 377 10.00 -8.71 0.37
CA VAL A 377 11.12 -9.58 0.03
C VAL A 377 11.77 -10.06 1.32
N VAL A 378 11.66 -11.37 1.60
CA VAL A 378 12.23 -12.00 2.81
C VAL A 378 12.98 -13.26 2.38
N GLY A 379 14.29 -13.31 2.66
CA GLY A 379 15.18 -14.31 2.09
C GLY A 379 15.06 -14.31 0.57
N CYS A 380 14.59 -15.41 -0.01
CA CYS A 380 14.39 -15.56 -1.46
C CYS A 380 12.92 -15.65 -1.85
N LYS A 381 12.01 -15.34 -0.93
CA LYS A 381 10.59 -15.25 -1.17
C LYS A 381 10.20 -13.82 -1.46
N VAL A 382 9.49 -13.62 -2.57
CA VAL A 382 8.89 -12.34 -2.94
C VAL A 382 7.37 -12.49 -2.91
N THR A 383 6.70 -11.64 -2.14
CA THR A 383 5.24 -11.51 -2.13
C THR A 383 4.87 -10.16 -2.69
N ALA A 384 4.05 -10.15 -3.73
CA ALA A 384 3.50 -8.96 -4.37
C ALA A 384 2.01 -8.89 -4.09
N THR A 385 1.53 -7.74 -3.62
CA THR A 385 0.10 -7.45 -3.48
C THR A 385 -0.25 -6.22 -4.31
N ALA A 386 -1.34 -6.28 -5.07
CA ALA A 386 -1.83 -5.17 -5.89
C ALA A 386 -3.29 -4.87 -5.59
N SER A 387 -3.65 -3.58 -5.55
CA SER A 387 -5.04 -3.15 -5.39
C SER A 387 -5.28 -1.75 -5.95
N PRO A 388 -6.52 -1.37 -6.29
CA PRO A 388 -6.83 0.00 -6.65
C PRO A 388 -6.61 0.94 -5.46
N SER A 389 -5.94 2.08 -5.68
CA SER A 389 -5.58 2.98 -4.57
C SER A 389 -6.80 3.57 -3.86
N LEU A 390 -7.92 3.76 -4.58
CA LEU A 390 -9.20 4.22 -4.05
C LEU A 390 -10.01 3.13 -3.33
N GLY A 391 -9.50 1.91 -3.25
CA GLY A 391 -10.17 0.79 -2.60
C GLY A 391 -10.73 -0.22 -3.61
N GLY A 392 -10.87 -1.47 -3.17
CA GLY A 392 -11.25 -2.59 -4.01
C GLY A 392 -10.61 -3.89 -3.55
N PRO A 393 -10.88 -5.01 -4.24
CA PRO A 393 -10.25 -6.28 -3.94
C PRO A 393 -8.74 -6.20 -4.17
N ALA A 394 -7.99 -6.86 -3.31
CA ALA A 394 -6.56 -7.04 -3.45
C ALA A 394 -6.26 -8.38 -4.12
N VAL A 395 -5.23 -8.38 -4.95
CA VAL A 395 -4.68 -9.60 -5.55
C VAL A 395 -3.26 -9.78 -5.07
N GLN A 396 -2.95 -10.99 -4.59
CA GLN A 396 -1.63 -11.33 -4.10
C GLN A 396 -1.04 -12.49 -4.90
N ASN A 397 0.26 -12.40 -5.16
CA ASN A 397 1.07 -13.47 -5.71
C ASN A 397 2.35 -13.60 -4.89
N SER A 398 2.79 -14.83 -4.62
CA SER A 398 4.01 -15.08 -3.88
C SER A 398 4.82 -16.18 -4.54
N PHE A 399 6.13 -15.99 -4.62
CA PHE A 399 7.04 -16.97 -5.17
C PHE A 399 8.34 -17.03 -4.38
N ASP A 400 8.74 -18.24 -4.01
CA ASP A 400 10.04 -18.53 -3.40
C ASP A 400 11.01 -19.03 -4.48
N TYR A 401 12.06 -18.24 -4.72
CA TYR A 401 13.07 -18.53 -5.73
C TYR A 401 14.09 -19.57 -5.27
N GLY A 402 14.16 -19.91 -3.97
CA GLY A 402 15.06 -20.93 -3.43
C GLY A 402 16.51 -20.76 -3.93
N ALA A 403 17.10 -21.83 -4.48
CA ALA A 403 18.46 -21.79 -5.04
C ALA A 403 18.60 -20.90 -6.30
N GLY A 404 17.50 -20.52 -6.94
CA GLY A 404 17.46 -19.60 -8.09
C GLY A 404 17.34 -18.12 -7.70
N CYS A 405 17.60 -17.80 -6.43
CA CYS A 405 17.56 -16.44 -5.91
C CYS A 405 18.62 -15.57 -6.60
N PRO A 406 18.23 -14.53 -7.35
CA PRO A 406 19.17 -13.74 -8.13
C PRO A 406 20.18 -12.98 -7.25
N GLN A 407 19.77 -12.53 -6.06
CA GLN A 407 20.64 -11.88 -5.08
C GLN A 407 19.97 -11.72 -3.69
N SER A 408 20.79 -11.56 -2.66
CA SER A 408 20.36 -11.35 -1.26
C SER A 408 20.17 -9.89 -0.86
N ALA A 409 20.74 -8.94 -1.61
CA ALA A 409 20.55 -7.51 -1.38
C ALA A 409 20.76 -6.71 -2.67
N GLY A 410 20.25 -5.47 -2.68
CA GLY A 410 20.51 -4.51 -3.75
C GLY A 410 19.59 -3.30 -3.70
N SER A 411 19.69 -2.46 -4.71
CA SER A 411 18.91 -1.22 -4.84
C SER A 411 17.42 -1.43 -5.05
N ILE A 412 16.64 -0.35 -5.02
CA ILE A 412 15.23 -0.36 -5.42
C ILE A 412 15.02 0.64 -6.55
N GLY A 413 13.90 0.54 -7.26
CA GLY A 413 13.59 1.49 -8.31
C GLY A 413 12.21 1.31 -8.91
N ILE A 414 11.92 2.22 -9.83
CA ILE A 414 10.71 2.20 -10.67
C ILE A 414 11.10 1.78 -12.09
N ARG A 415 10.19 1.09 -12.78
CA ARG A 415 10.41 0.58 -14.14
C ARG A 415 9.16 0.74 -15.00
N THR A 416 9.35 1.09 -16.26
CA THR A 416 8.33 0.96 -17.33
C THR A 416 8.78 0.00 -18.42
N LEU A 417 7.82 -0.66 -19.06
CA LEU A 417 8.01 -1.38 -20.31
C LEU A 417 7.01 -0.88 -21.34
N GLY A 418 7.42 0.04 -22.21
CA GLY A 418 6.62 0.50 -23.34
C GLY A 418 5.42 1.38 -22.97
N ALA A 419 5.33 1.86 -21.72
CA ALA A 419 4.25 2.70 -21.23
C ALA A 419 4.78 3.95 -20.53
N THR A 420 4.10 5.08 -20.72
CA THR A 420 4.25 6.25 -19.85
C THR A 420 3.52 5.99 -18.55
N ALA A 421 4.11 6.44 -17.45
CA ALA A 421 3.68 6.03 -16.12
C ALA A 421 4.06 7.06 -15.07
N SER A 422 3.30 7.03 -13.98
CA SER A 422 3.53 7.86 -12.81
C SER A 422 3.57 7.02 -11.54
N TRP A 423 4.36 7.46 -10.56
CA TRP A 423 4.49 6.84 -9.23
C TRP A 423 4.44 7.89 -8.14
N ARG A 424 3.94 7.49 -6.98
CA ARG A 424 3.87 8.33 -5.77
C ARG A 424 3.81 7.45 -4.52
N ASN A 425 3.92 8.08 -3.34
CA ASN A 425 3.79 7.41 -2.04
C ASN A 425 4.72 6.17 -1.92
N ILE A 426 5.96 6.29 -2.40
CA ILE A 426 6.92 5.18 -2.35
C ILE A 426 7.61 5.23 -0.98
N ALA A 427 7.57 4.11 -0.26
CA ALA A 427 8.28 3.94 0.99
C ALA A 427 8.90 2.54 1.08
N VAL A 428 10.04 2.43 1.74
CA VAL A 428 10.74 1.16 1.97
C VAL A 428 11.11 1.03 3.44
N THR A 429 10.85 -0.13 4.01
CA THR A 429 11.19 -0.47 5.40
C THR A 429 12.03 -1.74 5.43
N PRO A 430 13.09 -1.81 6.27
CA PRO A 430 13.88 -3.03 6.42
C PRO A 430 13.06 -4.11 7.16
N ARG A 431 13.37 -5.38 6.93
CA ARG A 431 12.75 -6.51 7.63
C ARG A 431 13.76 -7.39 8.36
#